data_AF-A0AA96VVE2-F1
#
_entry.id   AF-A0AA96VVE2-F1
#
_cell.length_a   1.000
_cell.length_b   1.000
_cell.length_c   1.000
_cell.angle_alpha   90.00
_cell.angle_beta   90.00
_cell.angle_gamma   90.00
#
_symmetry.space_group_name_H-M   'P 1'
#
loop_
_entity.id
_entity.type
_entity.pdbx_description
1 polymer ?
#
loop_
_entity_poly.entity_id
_entity_poly.type
_entity_poly.pdbx_seq_one_letter_code
_entity_poly.pdbx_strand_id
1 'polypeptide(L)'
;MAEGRARRRRLPPGDVAAAAVLFVAMTVVRLGAGEGPDASPPLVLALGAMIAGGLAVRRRAPLAGYAVGTAGLVVETLWVGPGQLTPVANLIGVHSLGLYASPRRAVLGALLVPPGVLAHFAPKDDQWVTRAAVVLVWLLVWAAGCATARRRRETEELRRLLRRETVVAERVCIARELHDIVGHSVNAMLVQAGAGRMVLDTDPERTAPVTS
;
A
#
# COMPACT_ATOMS: atom_id res chain seq x y z
N MET A 1 -2.06 16.38 -24.28
CA MET A 1 -2.06 15.08 -23.56
C MET A 1 -0.68 14.61 -23.04
N ALA A 2 0.44 15.31 -23.26
CA ALA A 2 1.77 14.81 -22.87
C ALA A 2 2.08 14.93 -21.35
N GLU A 3 1.61 15.97 -20.67
CA GLU A 3 2.03 16.32 -19.31
C GLU A 3 1.58 15.33 -18.22
N GLY A 4 0.46 14.62 -18.46
CA GLY A 4 -0.07 13.63 -17.51
C GLY A 4 0.85 12.43 -17.24
N ARG A 5 1.84 12.18 -18.10
CA ARG A 5 2.80 11.06 -17.94
C ARG A 5 3.99 11.42 -17.04
N ALA A 6 4.39 12.70 -16.95
CA ALA A 6 5.57 13.13 -16.20
C ALA A 6 5.40 13.02 -14.68
N ARG A 7 4.24 13.44 -14.13
CA ARG A 7 3.96 13.37 -12.69
C ARG A 7 3.95 11.94 -12.13
N ARG A 8 3.70 10.91 -12.94
CA ARG A 8 3.67 9.50 -12.50
C ARG A 8 5.06 8.87 -12.29
N ARG A 9 6.17 9.54 -12.65
CA ARG A 9 7.55 8.99 -12.60
C ARG A 9 8.42 9.39 -11.40
N ARG A 10 8.07 10.38 -10.57
CA ARG A 10 8.90 10.75 -9.39
C ARG A 10 8.82 9.68 -8.30
N LEU A 11 9.93 8.98 -7.99
CA LEU A 11 9.97 7.97 -6.92
C LEU A 11 9.57 8.65 -5.59
N PRO A 12 8.82 7.97 -4.70
CA PRO A 12 8.45 8.57 -3.43
C PRO A 12 9.73 8.83 -2.61
N PRO A 13 9.90 10.01 -2.00
CA PRO A 13 11.19 10.42 -1.42
C PRO A 13 11.68 9.46 -0.33
N GLY A 14 10.77 8.85 0.43
CA GLY A 14 11.11 7.84 1.44
C GLY A 14 11.68 6.53 0.88
N ASP A 15 11.38 6.13 -0.36
CA ASP A 15 12.05 4.96 -0.98
C ASP A 15 13.45 5.32 -1.48
N VAL A 16 13.64 6.54 -1.99
CA VAL A 16 14.97 7.04 -2.40
C VAL A 16 15.87 7.20 -1.18
N ALA A 17 15.36 7.77 -0.09
CA ALA A 17 16.08 7.88 1.17
C ALA A 17 16.44 6.50 1.75
N ALA A 18 15.50 5.55 1.77
CA ALA A 18 15.77 4.19 2.25
C ALA A 18 16.81 3.46 1.38
N ALA A 19 16.77 3.64 0.05
CA ALA A 19 17.78 3.11 -0.86
C ALA A 19 19.17 3.74 -0.65
N ALA A 20 19.24 5.07 -0.46
CA ALA A 20 20.48 5.77 -0.19
C ALA A 20 21.11 5.36 1.16
N VAL A 21 20.31 5.25 2.23
CA VAL A 21 20.75 4.76 3.54
C VAL A 21 21.30 3.34 3.43
N LEU A 22 20.60 2.45 2.72
CA LEU A 22 21.07 1.07 2.53
C LEU A 22 22.36 1.01 1.70
N PHE A 23 22.47 1.81 0.63
CA PHE A 23 23.69 1.91 -0.17
C PHE A 23 24.90 2.36 0.66
N VAL A 24 24.74 3.41 1.48
CA VAL A 24 25.79 3.88 2.39
C VAL A 24 26.14 2.80 3.42
N ALA A 25 25.15 2.14 4.02
CA ALA A 25 25.38 1.06 4.99
C ALA A 25 26.16 -0.12 4.37
N MET A 26 25.76 -0.58 3.18
CA MET A 26 26.46 -1.65 2.44
C MET A 26 27.92 -1.25 2.13
N THR A 27 28.13 -0.01 1.71
CA THR A 27 29.48 0.53 1.42
C THR A 27 30.34 0.61 2.67
N VAL A 28 29.81 1.15 3.77
CA VAL A 28 30.53 1.29 5.05
C VAL A 28 30.87 -0.07 5.66
N VAL A 29 29.94 -1.03 5.65
CA VAL A 29 30.20 -2.39 6.17
C VAL A 29 31.27 -3.09 5.33
N ARG A 30 31.22 -3.00 3.99
CA ARG A 30 32.28 -3.56 3.13
C ARG A 30 33.67 -2.97 3.40
N LEU A 31 33.76 -1.64 3.49
CA LEU A 31 35.02 -0.96 3.78
C LEU A 31 35.54 -1.26 5.19
N GLY A 32 34.65 -1.39 6.18
CA GLY A 32 35.01 -1.68 7.57
C GLY A 32 35.32 -3.16 7.85
N ALA A 33 34.79 -4.10 7.06
CA ALA A 33 34.99 -5.53 7.25
C ALA A 33 36.36 -6.04 6.74
N GLY A 34 37.12 -5.22 6.00
CA GLY A 34 38.41 -5.63 5.43
C GLY A 34 38.32 -6.74 4.38
N GLU A 35 37.13 -6.96 3.81
CA GLU A 35 36.81 -8.06 2.90
C GLU A 35 37.44 -7.86 1.50
N GLY A 36 38.69 -8.31 1.35
CA GLY A 36 39.30 -8.66 0.06
C GLY A 36 39.97 -7.52 -0.73
N PRO A 37 41.33 -7.48 -0.77
CA PRO A 37 42.08 -6.54 -1.62
C PRO A 37 41.85 -6.70 -3.14
N ASP A 38 41.39 -7.87 -3.58
CA ASP A 38 41.29 -8.23 -5.00
C ASP A 38 40.03 -7.70 -5.70
N ALA A 39 39.01 -7.29 -4.95
CA ALA A 39 37.76 -6.80 -5.52
C ALA A 39 37.87 -5.30 -5.87
N SER A 40 37.73 -4.96 -7.15
CA SER A 40 37.87 -3.55 -7.58
C SER A 40 36.80 -2.65 -6.91
N PRO A 41 37.20 -1.56 -6.20
CA PRO A 41 36.27 -0.63 -5.57
C PRO A 41 35.10 -0.12 -6.45
N PRO A 42 35.29 0.21 -7.76
CA PRO A 42 34.16 0.61 -8.60
C PRO A 42 33.11 -0.50 -8.80
N LEU A 43 33.50 -1.79 -8.80
CA LEU A 43 32.56 -2.90 -8.94
C LEU A 43 31.66 -3.03 -7.70
N VAL A 44 32.24 -2.90 -6.50
CA VAL A 44 31.49 -2.93 -5.23
C VAL A 44 30.47 -1.80 -5.18
N LEU A 45 30.88 -0.58 -5.54
CA LEU A 45 29.98 0.58 -5.59
C LEU A 45 28.89 0.42 -6.67
N ALA A 46 29.22 -0.12 -7.84
CA ALA A 46 28.25 -0.38 -8.90
C ALA A 46 27.19 -1.43 -8.50
N LEU A 47 27.61 -2.52 -7.85
CA LEU A 47 26.69 -3.56 -7.35
C LEU A 47 25.81 -3.05 -6.21
N GLY A 48 26.39 -2.33 -5.25
CA GLY A 48 25.62 -1.68 -4.17
C GLY A 48 24.59 -0.70 -4.73
N ALA A 49 24.96 0.12 -5.71
CA ALA A 49 24.06 1.07 -6.36
C ALA A 49 22.96 0.36 -7.18
N MET A 50 23.27 -0.77 -7.82
CA MET A 50 22.31 -1.61 -8.53
C MET A 50 21.25 -2.19 -7.57
N ILE A 51 21.69 -2.77 -6.44
CA ILE A 51 20.80 -3.36 -5.42
C ILE A 51 19.92 -2.27 -4.77
N ALA A 52 20.52 -1.15 -4.39
CA ALA A 52 19.80 0.00 -3.85
C ALA A 52 18.80 0.61 -4.87
N GLY A 53 19.17 0.70 -6.14
CA GLY A 53 18.29 1.13 -7.23
C GLY A 53 17.10 0.20 -7.44
N GLY A 54 17.33 -1.12 -7.39
CA GLY A 54 16.27 -2.14 -7.36
C GLY A 54 15.30 -1.94 -6.20
N LEU A 55 15.83 -1.59 -5.02
CA LEU A 55 15.01 -1.29 -3.85
C LEU A 55 14.25 0.04 -3.97
N ALA A 56 14.82 1.07 -4.59
CA ALA A 56 14.14 2.34 -4.82
C ALA A 56 12.87 2.18 -5.68
N VAL A 57 12.88 1.25 -6.66
CA VAL A 57 11.72 0.97 -7.53
C VAL A 57 10.71 -0.03 -6.95
N ARG A 58 10.93 -0.56 -5.73
CA ARG A 58 10.14 -1.64 -5.10
C ARG A 58 8.62 -1.43 -5.09
N ARG A 59 8.14 -0.19 -4.92
CA ARG A 59 6.69 0.12 -4.93
C ARG A 59 6.06 0.19 -6.32
N ARG A 60 6.87 0.36 -7.37
CA ARG A 60 6.40 0.51 -8.76
C ARG A 60 6.53 -0.75 -9.59
N ALA A 61 7.70 -1.37 -9.49
CA ALA A 61 8.04 -2.57 -10.24
C ALA A 61 8.61 -3.61 -9.26
N PRO A 62 7.83 -4.07 -8.26
CA PRO A 62 8.31 -4.96 -7.20
C PRO A 62 9.06 -6.20 -7.72
N LEU A 63 8.56 -6.81 -8.80
CA LEU A 63 9.20 -7.97 -9.42
C LEU A 63 10.53 -7.63 -10.09
N ALA A 64 10.63 -6.49 -10.79
CA ALA A 64 11.87 -6.05 -11.41
C ALA A 64 12.91 -5.62 -10.36
N GLY A 65 12.49 -4.87 -9.34
CA GLY A 65 13.35 -4.47 -8.22
C GLY A 65 13.87 -5.67 -7.44
N TYR A 66 13.03 -6.69 -7.21
CA TYR A 66 13.46 -7.93 -6.59
C TYR A 66 14.42 -8.73 -7.47
N ALA A 67 14.12 -8.89 -8.77
CA ALA A 67 15.00 -9.58 -9.71
C ALA A 67 16.38 -8.90 -9.82
N VAL A 68 16.43 -7.57 -9.86
CA VAL A 68 17.69 -6.79 -9.83
C VAL A 68 18.45 -7.00 -8.51
N GLY A 69 17.76 -6.99 -7.37
CA GLY A 69 18.38 -7.26 -6.07
C GLY A 69 18.93 -8.68 -5.93
N THR A 70 18.23 -9.69 -6.45
CA THR A 70 18.70 -11.08 -6.47
C THR A 70 19.84 -11.29 -7.48
N ALA A 71 19.80 -10.64 -8.64
CA ALA A 71 20.91 -10.68 -9.60
C ALA A 71 22.17 -10.02 -9.03
N GLY A 72 22.04 -8.85 -8.40
CA GLY A 72 23.14 -8.17 -7.71
C GLY A 72 23.76 -9.04 -6.60
N LEU A 73 22.93 -9.70 -5.80
CA LEU A 73 23.37 -10.65 -4.77
C LEU A 73 24.15 -11.84 -5.36
N VAL A 74 23.69 -12.44 -6.46
CA VAL A 74 24.39 -13.55 -7.13
C VAL A 74 25.73 -13.09 -7.72
N VAL A 75 25.76 -11.94 -8.39
CA VAL A 75 26.99 -11.40 -8.97
C VAL A 75 27.98 -11.01 -7.88
N GLU A 76 27.52 -10.41 -6.78
CA GLU A 76 28.37 -10.11 -5.63
C GLU A 76 28.99 -11.38 -5.04
N THR A 77 28.19 -12.40 -4.73
CA THR A 77 28.70 -13.70 -4.23
C THR A 77 29.77 -14.30 -5.14
N LEU A 78 29.56 -14.29 -6.46
CA LEU A 78 30.45 -14.96 -7.41
C LEU A 78 31.74 -14.19 -7.74
N TRP A 79 31.72 -12.85 -7.68
CA TRP A 79 32.82 -12.00 -8.17
C TRP A 79 33.50 -11.13 -7.10
N VAL A 80 32.86 -10.95 -5.94
CA VAL A 80 33.29 -10.07 -4.84
C VAL A 80 33.32 -10.82 -3.49
N GLY A 81 32.67 -11.99 -3.42
CA GLY A 81 32.41 -12.72 -2.18
C GLY A 81 31.14 -12.24 -1.47
N PRO A 82 30.57 -13.02 -0.54
CA PRO A 82 29.26 -12.75 0.06
C PRO A 82 29.27 -11.52 0.99
N GLY A 83 28.55 -10.45 0.62
CA GLY A 83 28.42 -9.26 1.45
C GLY A 83 27.36 -9.40 2.56
N GLN A 84 27.73 -9.05 3.80
CA GLN A 84 26.92 -9.28 5.01
C GLN A 84 25.51 -8.62 4.98
N LEU A 85 25.39 -7.44 4.38
CA LEU A 85 24.12 -6.69 4.31
C LEU A 85 23.28 -7.02 3.07
N THR A 86 23.82 -7.73 2.08
CA THR A 86 23.13 -8.02 0.82
C THR A 86 21.94 -8.98 0.98
N PRO A 87 22.00 -10.03 1.82
CA PRO A 87 20.81 -10.82 2.18
C PRO A 87 19.70 -9.98 2.82
N VAL A 88 20.04 -9.01 3.66
CA VAL A 88 19.08 -8.10 4.31
C VAL A 88 18.41 -7.20 3.27
N ALA A 89 19.17 -6.66 2.31
CA ALA A 89 18.62 -5.93 1.17
C ALA A 89 17.63 -6.78 0.36
N ASN A 90 17.97 -8.05 0.12
CA ASN A 90 17.11 -9.00 -0.59
C ASN A 90 15.82 -9.32 0.19
N LEU A 91 15.88 -9.47 1.51
CA LEU A 91 14.70 -9.65 2.38
C LEU A 91 13.72 -8.48 2.31
N ILE A 92 14.21 -7.23 2.31
CA ILE A 92 13.35 -6.05 2.14
C ILE A 92 12.71 -6.08 0.74
N GLY A 93 13.45 -6.55 -0.27
CA GLY A 93 12.94 -6.82 -1.62
C GLY A 93 11.81 -7.85 -1.65
N VAL A 94 11.98 -9.03 -1.05
CA VAL A 94 10.98 -10.11 -1.08
C VAL A 94 9.73 -9.76 -0.26
N HIS A 95 9.89 -9.04 0.85
CA HIS A 95 8.76 -8.46 1.59
C HIS A 95 7.97 -7.48 0.71
N SER A 96 8.68 -6.57 0.03
CA SER A 96 8.07 -5.57 -0.86
C SER A 96 7.37 -6.21 -2.07
N LEU A 97 7.90 -7.32 -2.59
CA LEU A 97 7.26 -8.15 -3.59
C LEU A 97 5.90 -8.66 -3.09
N GLY A 98 5.86 -9.29 -1.92
CA GLY A 98 4.60 -9.76 -1.32
C GLY A 98 3.61 -8.64 -1.02
N LEU A 99 4.10 -7.47 -0.62
CA LEU A 99 3.28 -6.32 -0.22
C LEU A 99 2.66 -5.56 -1.41
N TYR A 100 3.40 -5.39 -2.52
CA TYR A 100 3.02 -4.51 -3.63
C TYR A 100 2.68 -5.23 -4.94
N ALA A 101 3.06 -6.50 -5.13
CA ALA A 101 2.76 -7.21 -6.37
C ALA A 101 1.31 -7.73 -6.43
N SER A 102 0.79 -7.88 -7.65
CA SER A 102 -0.42 -8.67 -7.90
C SER A 102 -0.19 -10.14 -7.46
N PRO A 103 -1.20 -10.87 -6.95
CA PRO A 103 -1.03 -12.23 -6.43
C PRO A 103 -0.23 -13.18 -7.34
N ARG A 104 -0.52 -13.20 -8.65
CA ARG A 104 0.22 -14.03 -9.63
C ARG A 104 1.72 -13.68 -9.67
N ARG A 105 2.08 -12.40 -9.69
CA ARG A 105 3.48 -11.92 -9.69
C ARG A 105 4.17 -12.14 -8.34
N ALA A 106 3.43 -12.09 -7.23
CA ALA A 106 3.97 -12.40 -5.91
C ALA A 106 4.41 -13.87 -5.80
N VAL A 107 3.60 -14.80 -6.31
CA VAL A 107 3.94 -16.23 -6.40
C VAL A 107 5.11 -16.48 -7.36
N LEU A 108 5.11 -15.87 -8.55
CA LEU A 108 6.22 -16.00 -9.52
C LEU A 108 7.56 -15.53 -8.91
N GLY A 109 7.57 -14.41 -8.17
CA GLY A 109 8.80 -13.94 -7.53
C GLY A 109 9.22 -14.75 -6.30
N ALA A 110 8.31 -15.50 -5.65
CA ALA A 110 8.71 -16.48 -4.63
C ALA A 110 9.52 -17.64 -5.24
N LEU A 111 9.26 -18.01 -6.50
CA LEU A 111 10.06 -18.97 -7.24
C LEU A 111 11.48 -18.45 -7.59
N LEU A 112 11.70 -17.13 -7.52
CA LEU A 112 13.02 -16.50 -7.70
C LEU A 112 13.88 -16.52 -6.42
N VAL A 113 13.30 -16.87 -5.27
CA VAL A 113 14.01 -16.91 -3.97
C VAL A 113 15.09 -17.99 -3.93
N PRO A 114 14.84 -19.26 -4.29
CA PRO A 114 15.80 -20.33 -4.01
C PRO A 114 17.16 -20.18 -4.71
N PRO A 115 17.26 -19.87 -6.03
CA PRO A 115 18.55 -19.92 -6.73
C PRO A 115 19.60 -18.97 -6.16
N GLY A 116 19.24 -17.69 -5.94
CA GLY A 116 20.21 -16.70 -5.48
C GLY A 116 20.60 -16.86 -4.02
N VAL A 117 19.63 -17.21 -3.18
CA VAL A 117 19.85 -17.38 -1.74
C VAL A 117 20.66 -18.66 -1.46
N LEU A 118 20.32 -19.78 -2.12
CA LEU A 118 21.09 -21.03 -1.96
C LEU A 118 22.52 -20.91 -2.50
N ALA A 119 22.74 -20.12 -3.56
CA ALA A 119 24.08 -19.84 -4.08
C ALA A 119 24.92 -18.97 -3.12
N HIS A 120 24.31 -18.00 -2.43
CA HIS A 120 25.00 -17.15 -1.45
C HIS A 120 25.39 -17.90 -0.17
N PHE A 121 24.60 -18.89 0.24
CA PHE A 121 24.81 -19.67 1.48
C PHE A 121 25.42 -21.07 1.23
N ALA A 122 26.28 -21.21 0.22
CA ALA A 122 27.12 -22.39 -0.02
C ALA A 122 28.55 -21.92 -0.37
N PRO A 123 29.65 -22.56 0.09
CA PRO A 123 29.81 -23.79 0.88
C PRO A 123 30.07 -23.47 2.39
N LYS A 124 30.49 -24.36 3.32
CA LYS A 124 31.02 -25.73 3.26
C LYS A 124 30.24 -26.75 4.11
N ASP A 125 30.17 -26.59 5.44
CA ASP A 125 29.67 -27.63 6.35
C ASP A 125 28.17 -27.85 6.15
N ASP A 126 27.83 -28.90 5.38
CA ASP A 126 26.51 -29.05 4.78
C ASP A 126 25.48 -29.63 5.75
N GLN A 127 24.70 -28.74 6.37
CA GLN A 127 23.42 -29.11 6.97
C GLN A 127 22.26 -28.62 6.11
N TRP A 128 21.50 -29.57 5.58
CA TRP A 128 20.20 -29.33 4.92
C TRP A 128 19.24 -28.50 5.78
N VAL A 129 19.36 -28.60 7.11
CA VAL A 129 18.62 -27.80 8.10
C VAL A 129 18.87 -26.30 7.92
N THR A 130 20.13 -25.88 7.73
CA THR A 130 20.49 -24.46 7.51
C THR A 130 19.87 -23.93 6.22
N ARG A 131 19.96 -24.70 5.13
CA ARG A 131 19.34 -24.34 3.84
C ARG A 131 17.81 -24.24 3.97
N ALA A 132 17.19 -25.20 4.63
CA ALA A 132 15.75 -25.20 4.89
C ALA A 132 15.32 -24.00 5.76
N ALA A 133 16.07 -23.68 6.82
CA ALA A 133 15.80 -22.54 7.68
C ALA A 133 15.92 -21.20 6.95
N VAL A 134 16.95 -21.02 6.11
CA VAL A 134 17.11 -19.81 5.29
C VAL A 134 15.97 -19.66 4.30
N VAL A 135 15.61 -20.71 3.56
CA VAL A 135 14.45 -20.67 2.63
C VAL A 135 13.15 -20.39 3.39
N LEU A 136 12.94 -21.00 4.56
CA LEU A 136 11.79 -20.77 5.42
C LEU A 136 11.69 -19.30 5.86
N VAL A 137 12.79 -18.67 6.31
CA VAL A 137 12.80 -17.25 6.69
C VAL A 137 12.38 -16.35 5.51
N TRP A 138 12.89 -16.61 4.30
CA TRP A 138 12.50 -15.83 3.12
C TRP A 138 11.02 -16.04 2.75
N LEU A 139 10.53 -17.28 2.83
CA LEU A 139 9.10 -17.59 2.61
C LEU A 139 8.21 -16.93 3.67
N LEU A 140 8.61 -16.88 4.94
CA LEU A 140 7.89 -16.20 6.01
C LEU A 140 7.84 -14.69 5.78
N VAL A 141 8.95 -14.06 5.39
CA VAL A 141 9.01 -12.61 5.10
C VAL A 141 8.18 -12.23 3.87
N TRP A 142 8.17 -13.08 2.83
CA TRP A 142 7.29 -12.97 1.67
C TRP A 142 5.81 -13.15 2.05
N ALA A 143 5.49 -14.18 2.85
CA ALA A 143 4.14 -14.47 3.31
C ALA A 143 3.59 -13.35 4.21
N ALA A 144 4.43 -12.76 5.07
CA ALA A 144 4.10 -11.57 5.87
C ALA A 144 3.75 -10.38 4.97
N GLY A 145 4.52 -10.12 3.91
CA GLY A 145 4.18 -9.10 2.90
C GLY A 145 2.82 -9.35 2.25
N CYS A 146 2.57 -10.60 1.81
CA CYS A 146 1.30 -11.02 1.21
C CYS A 146 0.11 -10.93 2.20
N ALA A 147 0.33 -11.26 3.48
CA ALA A 147 -0.68 -11.15 4.54
C ALA A 147 -1.01 -9.68 4.84
N THR A 148 0.01 -8.80 4.92
CA THR A 148 -0.20 -7.35 5.05
C THR A 148 -0.95 -6.78 3.83
N ALA A 149 -0.65 -7.23 2.62
CA ALA A 149 -1.38 -6.82 1.41
C ALA A 149 -2.86 -7.25 1.43
N ARG A 150 -3.15 -8.47 1.90
CA ARG A 150 -4.53 -8.97 2.10
C ARG A 150 -5.30 -8.16 3.14
N ARG A 151 -4.76 -8.03 4.35
CA ARG A 151 -5.35 -7.23 5.44
C ARG A 151 -5.65 -5.79 5.04
N ARG A 152 -4.80 -5.16 4.23
CA ARG A 152 -5.05 -3.80 3.70
C ARG A 152 -6.26 -3.75 2.78
N ARG A 153 -6.43 -4.72 1.88
CA ARG A 153 -7.60 -4.81 0.98
C ARG A 153 -8.88 -5.04 1.78
N GLU A 154 -8.88 -6.01 2.69
CA GLU A 154 -9.99 -6.30 3.60
C GLU A 154 -10.40 -5.07 4.42
N THR A 155 -9.42 -4.33 4.97
CA THR A 155 -9.66 -3.09 5.73
C THR A 155 -10.21 -1.98 4.84
N GLU A 156 -9.73 -1.83 3.61
CA GLU A 156 -10.27 -0.85 2.64
C GLU A 156 -11.69 -1.20 2.19
N GLU A 157 -12.00 -2.48 2.00
CA GLU A 157 -13.33 -2.98 1.66
C GLU A 157 -14.31 -2.75 2.81
N LEU A 158 -13.95 -3.14 4.04
CA LEU A 158 -14.76 -2.87 5.23
C LEU A 158 -15.01 -1.37 5.43
N ARG A 159 -14.00 -0.51 5.25
CA ARG A 159 -14.15 0.95 5.29
C ARG A 159 -15.08 1.48 4.19
N ARG A 160 -15.16 0.84 3.03
CA ARG A 160 -16.11 1.20 1.96
C ARG A 160 -17.54 0.75 2.28
N LEU A 161 -17.71 -0.41 2.90
CA LEU A 161 -19.01 -0.91 3.34
C LEU A 161 -19.58 -0.03 4.45
N LEU A 162 -18.83 0.20 5.53
CA LEU A 162 -19.25 1.06 6.64
C LEU A 162 -19.65 2.47 6.16
N ARG A 163 -18.86 3.09 5.26
CA ARG A 163 -19.22 4.39 4.66
C ARG A 163 -20.53 4.38 3.88
N ARG A 164 -20.87 3.27 3.22
CA ARG A 164 -22.16 3.13 2.51
C ARG A 164 -23.30 2.97 3.51
N GLU A 165 -23.12 2.16 4.54
CA GLU A 165 -24.11 1.96 5.60
C GLU A 165 -24.40 3.27 6.35
N THR A 166 -23.39 4.06 6.71
CA THR A 166 -23.58 5.38 7.32
C THR A 166 -24.43 6.31 6.44
N VAL A 167 -24.13 6.39 5.15
CA VAL A 167 -24.91 7.23 4.19
C VAL A 167 -26.34 6.72 4.00
N VAL A 168 -26.58 5.41 4.07
CA VAL A 168 -27.93 4.83 4.02
C VAL A 168 -28.70 5.15 5.30
N ALA A 169 -28.08 4.99 6.47
CA ALA A 169 -28.68 5.32 7.76
C ALA A 169 -29.04 6.81 7.86
N GLU A 170 -28.14 7.69 7.42
CA GLU A 170 -28.36 9.14 7.34
C GLU A 170 -29.56 9.48 6.43
N ARG A 171 -29.65 8.88 5.24
CA ARG A 171 -30.80 9.05 4.32
C ARG A 171 -32.12 8.61 4.94
N VAL A 172 -32.12 7.50 5.69
CA VAL A 172 -33.33 7.03 6.40
C VAL A 172 -33.70 7.97 7.56
N CYS A 173 -32.70 8.53 8.25
CA CYS A 173 -32.91 9.54 9.29
C CYS A 173 -33.57 10.81 8.70
N ILE A 174 -32.98 11.37 7.65
CA ILE A 174 -33.50 12.55 6.93
C ILE A 174 -34.93 12.29 6.42
N ALA A 175 -35.20 11.10 5.85
CA ALA A 175 -36.54 10.77 5.37
C ALA A 175 -37.61 10.75 6.47
N ARG A 176 -37.24 10.36 7.70
CA ARG A 176 -38.14 10.41 8.88
C ARG A 176 -38.32 11.84 9.39
N GLU A 177 -37.24 12.57 9.57
CA GLU A 177 -37.29 13.98 10.02
C GLU A 177 -38.11 14.85 9.05
N LEU A 178 -37.94 14.66 7.74
CA LEU A 178 -38.80 15.28 6.73
C LEU A 178 -40.26 14.84 6.84
N HIS A 179 -40.54 13.56 7.10
CA HIS A 179 -41.91 13.06 7.28
C HIS A 179 -42.59 13.69 8.50
N ASP A 180 -41.87 13.81 9.62
CA ASP A 180 -42.40 14.38 10.87
C ASP A 180 -42.65 15.88 10.73
N ILE A 181 -41.71 16.64 10.13
CA ILE A 181 -41.86 18.08 9.87
C ILE A 181 -43.00 18.34 8.87
N VAL A 182 -43.07 17.58 7.77
CA VAL A 182 -44.13 17.74 6.77
C VAL A 182 -45.49 17.34 7.35
N GLY A 183 -45.57 16.23 8.08
CA GLY A 183 -46.80 15.75 8.72
C GLY A 183 -47.36 16.77 9.71
N HIS A 184 -46.51 17.33 10.57
CA HIS A 184 -46.92 18.39 11.51
C HIS A 184 -47.36 19.66 10.78
N SER A 185 -46.59 20.11 9.77
CA SER A 185 -46.89 21.32 9.00
C SER A 185 -48.20 21.22 8.22
N VAL A 186 -48.46 20.07 7.59
CA VAL A 186 -49.72 19.79 6.86
C VAL A 186 -50.90 19.75 7.83
N ASN A 187 -50.74 19.14 9.01
CA ASN A 187 -51.79 19.13 10.03
C ASN A 187 -52.13 20.54 10.54
N ALA A 188 -51.12 21.38 10.79
CA ALA A 188 -51.31 22.79 11.17
C ALA A 188 -52.04 23.60 10.07
N MET A 189 -51.66 23.42 8.80
CA MET A 189 -52.35 24.03 7.66
C MET A 189 -53.81 23.55 7.54
N LEU A 190 -54.09 22.27 7.78
CA LEU A 190 -55.46 21.72 7.76
C LEU A 190 -56.34 22.37 8.84
N VAL A 191 -55.82 22.51 10.06
CA VAL A 191 -56.53 23.16 11.17
C VAL A 191 -56.80 24.64 10.85
N GLN A 192 -55.83 25.36 10.29
CA GLN A 192 -56.00 26.76 9.87
C GLN A 192 -57.05 26.90 8.74
N ALA A 193 -57.02 26.02 7.73
CA ALA A 193 -57.98 26.03 6.63
C ALA A 193 -59.41 25.70 7.10
N GLY A 194 -59.55 24.77 8.07
CA GLY A 194 -60.82 24.47 8.72
C GLY A 194 -61.37 25.66 9.51
N ALA A 195 -60.52 26.33 10.30
CA ALA A 195 -60.90 27.53 11.03
C ALA A 195 -61.32 28.68 10.09
N GLY A 196 -60.61 28.86 8.96
CA GLY A 196 -60.97 29.84 7.94
C GLY A 196 -62.36 29.63 7.34
N ARG A 197 -62.74 28.37 7.03
CA ARG A 197 -64.11 28.04 6.59
C ARG A 197 -65.15 28.33 7.67
N MET A 198 -64.87 27.98 8.92
CA MET A 198 -65.82 28.18 10.01
C MET A 198 -66.08 29.67 10.30
N VAL A 199 -65.06 30.54 10.15
CA VAL A 199 -65.25 32.00 10.23
C VAL A 199 -66.10 32.51 9.07
N LEU A 200 -65.85 32.03 7.84
CA LEU A 200 -66.65 32.40 6.65
C LEU A 200 -68.13 31.98 6.75
N ASP A 201 -68.41 30.80 7.31
CA ASP A 201 -69.79 30.31 7.49
C ASP A 201 -70.54 30.99 8.65
N THR A 202 -69.83 31.62 9.60
CA THR A 202 -70.45 32.18 10.83
C THR A 202 -70.61 33.71 10.81
N ASP A 203 -69.78 34.45 10.05
CA ASP A 203 -69.80 35.93 10.04
C ASP A 203 -69.35 36.50 8.66
N PRO A 204 -70.21 36.43 7.62
CA PRO A 204 -69.81 36.78 6.25
C PRO A 204 -69.51 38.28 6.04
N GLU A 205 -70.13 39.17 6.82
CA GLU A 205 -69.99 40.63 6.64
C GLU A 205 -68.57 41.14 6.94
N ARG A 206 -67.78 40.40 7.73
CA ARG A 206 -66.39 40.76 8.05
C ARG A 206 -65.38 40.59 6.91
N THR A 207 -65.80 40.08 5.75
CA THR A 207 -64.91 39.84 4.60
C THR A 207 -65.15 40.75 3.39
N ALA A 208 -66.04 41.75 3.52
CA ALA A 208 -66.17 42.78 2.50
C ALA A 208 -64.85 43.58 2.35
N PRO A 209 -64.29 43.72 1.14
CA PRO A 209 -63.06 44.47 0.94
C PRO A 209 -63.29 45.95 1.25
N VAL A 210 -62.32 46.59 1.92
CA VAL A 210 -62.30 48.03 2.13
C VAL A 210 -61.96 48.71 0.81
N THR A 211 -62.96 48.87 -0.06
CA THR A 211 -62.92 49.78 -1.20
C THR A 211 -63.49 51.13 -0.78
N SER A 212 -62.69 52.17 -1.03
CA SER A 212 -62.94 53.60 -0.80
C SER A 212 -64.30 54.11 -1.26
#